data_AF-A0A524AJA9-F1
#
_entry.id   AF-A0A524AJA9-F1
#
_cell.length_a   1.000
_cell.length_b   1.000
_cell.length_c   1.000
_cell.angle_alpha   90.00
_cell.angle_beta   90.00
_cell.angle_gamma   90.00
#
_symmetry.space_group_name_H-M   'P 1'
#
loop_
_entity.id
_entity.type
_entity.pdbx_description
1 polymer ?
#
loop_
_entity_poly.entity_id
_entity_poly.type
_entity_poly.pdbx_seq_one_letter_code
_entity_poly.pdbx_strand_id
1 'polypeptide(L)' 'MRRGCIATEKVECDGCHCPIEYGERYLLINGEGDEKQRLCIDCCLSRGYISYGTEKGKQIITFLPKE' A
#
# COMPACT_ATOMS: atom_id res chain seq x y z
N MET A 1 3.42 -2.13 12.18
CA MET A 1 4.40 -2.44 11.11
C MET A 1 3.77 -2.19 9.73
N ARG A 2 4.53 -1.70 8.75
CA ARG A 2 4.07 -1.51 7.36
C ARG A 2 4.62 -2.62 6.47
N ARG A 3 3.78 -3.26 5.66
CA ARG A 3 4.16 -4.35 4.74
C ARG A 3 3.51 -4.14 3.36
N GLY A 4 4.31 -4.19 2.30
CA GLY A 4 3.77 -4.23 0.93
C GLY A 4 3.19 -5.61 0.63
N CYS A 5 2.01 -5.64 0.02
CA CYS A 5 1.28 -6.86 -0.35
C CYS A 5 0.82 -6.78 -1.82
N ILE A 6 0.49 -7.94 -2.39
CA ILE A 6 -0.16 -8.07 -3.71
C ILE A 6 -1.51 -8.74 -3.47
N ALA A 7 -2.58 -8.19 -4.03
CA ALA A 7 -3.92 -8.74 -3.89
C ALA A 7 -4.05 -10.05 -4.66
N THR A 8 -4.38 -11.13 -3.96
CA THR A 8 -4.71 -12.45 -4.54
C THR A 8 -6.22 -12.69 -4.63
N GLU A 9 -7.00 -11.81 -4.01
CA GLU A 9 -8.46 -11.80 -3.98
C GLU A 9 -8.94 -10.34 -3.97
N LYS A 10 -10.26 -10.11 -4.04
CA LYS A 10 -10.81 -8.76 -3.95
C LYS A 10 -10.54 -8.18 -2.57
N VAL A 11 -9.70 -7.15 -2.52
CA VAL A 11 -9.38 -6.41 -1.28
C VAL A 11 -10.04 -5.04 -1.36
N GLU A 12 -10.64 -4.54 -0.27
CA GLU A 12 -11.13 -3.16 -0.22
C GLU A 12 -10.06 -2.25 0.41
N CYS A 13 -9.89 -1.05 -0.14
CA CYS A 13 -9.05 -0.02 0.46
C CYS A 13 -9.79 0.69 1.60
N ASP A 14 -9.24 0.67 2.82
CA ASP A 14 -9.85 1.32 4.00
C ASP A 14 -9.82 2.86 3.93
N GLY A 15 -9.13 3.44 2.94
CA GLY A 15 -9.01 4.88 2.75
C GLY A 15 -10.06 5.47 1.80
N CYS A 16 -10.24 4.85 0.64
CA CYS A 16 -11.15 5.33 -0.41
C CYS A 16 -12.32 4.38 -0.70
N HIS A 17 -12.36 3.21 -0.06
CA HIS A 17 -13.35 2.15 -0.28
C HIS A 17 -13.42 1.60 -1.72
N CYS A 18 -12.49 1.98 -2.59
CA CYS A 18 -12.35 1.37 -3.90
C CYS A 18 -11.81 -0.06 -3.74
N PRO A 19 -12.25 -0.99 -4.62
CA PRO A 19 -11.64 -2.30 -4.70
C PRO A 19 -10.20 -2.19 -5.19
N ILE A 20 -9.34 -3.05 -4.63
CA ILE A 20 -7.99 -3.36 -5.07
C ILE A 20 -8.10 -4.70 -5.79
N GLU A 21 -7.84 -4.67 -7.08
CA GLU A 21 -8.04 -5.79 -7.99
C GLU A 21 -6.91 -6.81 -7.90
N TYR A 22 -7.16 -8.01 -8.43
CA TYR A 22 -6.17 -9.08 -8.45
C TYR A 22 -4.85 -8.62 -9.11
N GLY A 23 -3.73 -8.86 -8.45
CA GLY A 23 -2.40 -8.46 -8.91
C GLY A 23 -2.01 -7.02 -8.57
N GLU A 24 -2.92 -6.20 -8.06
CA GLU A 24 -2.58 -4.84 -7.60
C GLU A 24 -1.82 -4.87 -6.27
N ARG A 25 -0.95 -3.86 -6.09
CA ARG A 25 -0.18 -3.68 -4.87
C ARG A 25 -0.96 -2.83 -3.86
N TYR A 26 -0.82 -3.17 -2.59
CA TYR A 26 -1.38 -2.38 -1.49
C TYR A 26 -0.47 -2.44 -0.27
N LEU A 27 -0.66 -1.50 0.66
CA LEU A 27 0.05 -1.46 1.93
C LEU A 27 -0.84 -2.04 3.04
N LEU A 28 -0.32 -3.02 3.76
CA LEU A 28 -0.87 -3.49 5.01
C LEU A 28 -0.16 -2.79 6.17
N ILE A 29 -0.93 -2.08 6.99
CA ILE A 29 -0.46 -1.45 8.22
C ILE A 29 -1.06 -2.22 9.39
N ASN A 30 -0.23 -2.94 10.16
CA ASN A 30 -0.67 -3.50 11.44
C ASN A 30 -0.45 -2.45 12.53
N GLY A 31 -1.52 -2.05 13.21
CA GLY A 31 -1.53 -1.22 14.41
C GLY A 31 -1.10 -1.99 15.66
N GLU A 32 -1.38 -1.42 16.84
CA GLU A 32 -1.26 -2.14 18.11
C GLU A 32 -2.57 -2.91 18.35
N GLY A 33 -2.48 -4.24 18.51
CA GLY A 33 -3.65 -5.12 18.62
C GLY A 33 -4.15 -5.65 17.28
N ASP A 34 -5.47 -5.81 17.14
CA ASP A 34 -6.11 -6.40 15.95
C ASP A 34 -6.36 -5.39 14.81
N GLU A 35 -5.98 -4.13 15.01
CA GLU A 35 -6.16 -3.09 13.99
C GLU A 35 -5.25 -3.33 12.78
N LYS A 36 -5.87 -3.58 11.62
CA LYS A 36 -5.18 -3.74 10.34
C LYS A 36 -5.81 -2.77 9.35
N GLN A 37 -4.99 -1.99 8.67
CA GLN A 37 -5.41 -1.14 7.57
C GLN A 37 -4.79 -1.60 6.25
N ARG A 38 -5.60 -1.63 5.21
CA ARG A 38 -5.25 -1.96 3.82
C ARG A 38 -5.44 -0.71 2.99
N LEU A 39 -4.36 -0.19 2.42
CA LEU A 39 -4.40 1.04 1.65
C LEU A 39 -3.88 0.79 0.23
N CYS A 40 -4.65 1.22 -0.77
CA CYS A 40 -4.19 1.23 -2.16
C CYS A 40 -2.99 2.17 -2.34
N ILE A 41 -2.31 2.06 -3.48
CA ILE A 41 -1.16 2.92 -3.82
C ILE A 41 -1.51 4.40 -3.74
N ASP A 42 -2.67 4.81 -4.24
CA ASP A 42 -3.07 6.22 -4.25
C ASP A 42 -3.28 6.79 -2.84
N CYS A 43 -3.90 6.00 -1.95
CA CYS A 43 -4.06 6.38 -0.54
C CYS A 43 -2.72 6.37 0.20
N CYS A 44 -1.79 5.51 -0.18
CA CYS A 44 -0.44 5.54 0.37
C CYS A 44 0.32 6.78 -0.12
N LEU A 45 0.12 7.19 -1.37
CA LEU A 45 0.75 8.37 -1.94
C LEU A 45 0.31 9.65 -1.22
N SER A 46 -1.00 9.83 -1.07
CA SER A 46 -1.58 11.02 -0.42
C SER A 46 -1.15 11.14 1.04
N ARG A 47 -0.85 10.02 1.70
CA ARG A 47 -0.38 9.95 3.09
C ARG A 47 1.13 9.98 3.24
N GLY A 48 1.89 10.04 2.13
CA GLY A 48 3.36 10.03 2.16
C GLY A 48 3.97 8.70 2.62
N TYR A 49 3.26 7.58 2.45
CA TYR A 49 3.74 6.24 2.83
C TYR A 49 4.54 5.56 1.72
N ILE A 50 4.62 6.16 0.54
CA ILE A 50 5.42 5.68 -0.58
C ILE A 50 6.30 6.78 -1.13
N SER A 51 7.45 6.38 -1.67
CA SER A 51 8.30 7.22 -2.51
C SER A 51 8.33 6.69 -3.95
N TYR A 52 8.40 7.61 -4.91
CA TYR A 52 8.68 7.30 -6.29
C TYR A 52 10.18 7.40 -6.55
N GLY A 53 10.72 6.40 -7.24
CA GLY A 53 12.09 6.40 -7.72
C GLY A 53 12.14 6.01 -9.19
N THR A 54 13.30 6.21 -9.80
CA THR A 54 13.61 5.63 -11.11
C THR A 54 14.82 4.73 -10.95
N GLU A 55 14.68 3.47 -11.35
CA GLU A 55 15.77 2.50 -11.35
C GLU A 55 15.89 1.88 -12.74
N LYS A 56 17.08 1.98 -13.35
CA LYS A 56 17.35 1.50 -14.72
C LYS A 56 16.30 2.01 -15.75
N GLY A 57 15.88 3.27 -15.61
CA GLY A 57 14.89 3.91 -16.48
C GLY A 57 13.44 3.48 -16.25
N LYS A 58 13.15 2.65 -15.24
CA LYS A 58 11.80 2.25 -14.85
C LYS A 58 11.37 2.98 -13.60
N GLN A 59 10.13 3.46 -13.57
CA GLN A 59 9.52 3.96 -12.35
C GLN A 59 9.30 2.82 -11.36
N ILE A 60 9.77 3.03 -10.13
CA ILE A 60 9.57 2.11 -9.01
C ILE A 60 8.83 2.82 -7.88
N ILE A 61 8.06 2.03 -7.14
CA ILE A 61 7.34 2.49 -5.95
C ILE A 61 7.91 1.74 -4.76
N THR A 62 8.34 2.49 -3.74
CA THR A 62 8.90 1.94 -2.51
C THR A 62 8.01 2.32 -1.33
N PHE A 63 7.57 1.33 -0.55
CA PHE A 63 6.87 1.58 0.71
C PHE A 63 7.85 2.00 1.81
N LEU A 64 7.57 3.11 2.48
CA LEU A 64 8.42 3.63 3.53
C LEU A 64 8.12 2.94 4.87
N PRO A 65 9.15 2.58 5.67
CA PRO A 65 8.94 2.05 7.01
C PRO A 65 8.22 3.07 7.90
N LYS A 66 7.59 2.58 8.99
CA LYS A 66 7.07 3.48 10.03
C LYS A 66 8.28 3.91 10.88
N GLU A 67 8.48 5.22 11.03
CA GLU A 67 9.43 5.78 12.01
C GLU A 67 9.03 5.42 13.44
#